data_AF-A0A2T3IWI5-F1
#
_entry.id   AF-A0A2T3IWI5-F1
#
_cell.length_a   1.000
_cell.length_b   1.000
_cell.length_c   1.000
_cell.angle_alpha   90.00
_cell.angle_beta   90.00
_cell.angle_gamma   90.00
#
_symmetry.space_group_name_H-M   'P 1'
#
loop_
_entity.id
_entity.type
_entity.pdbx_description
1 polymer ?
#
loop_
_entity_poly.entity_id
_entity_poly.type
_entity_poly.pdbx_seq_one_letter_code
_entity_poly.pdbx_strand_id
1 'polypeptide(L)'
;MSRSASAIRQQWELENKPSHSQTNGIEYSFTRYGWPIIIRNEHIDCAEMWDLLSSRQASIDYITLIDKKKVRSERYNSCYFQITDGKWLALFYENETIHTNGFLTLPE
;
A
#
# COMPACT_ATOMS: atom_id res chain seq x y z
N MET A 1 -14.31 9.52 -6.23
CA MET A 1 -13.06 10.32 -6.18
C MET A 1 -11.92 9.37 -5.90
N SER A 2 -10.88 9.39 -6.72
CA SER A 2 -9.62 8.67 -6.48
C SER A 2 -9.02 9.16 -5.16
N ARG A 3 -8.62 8.23 -4.28
CA ARG A 3 -7.84 8.59 -3.09
C ARG A 3 -6.47 7.91 -3.20
N SER A 4 -5.51 8.64 -3.74
CA SER A 4 -4.09 8.25 -3.62
C SER A 4 -3.69 8.17 -2.15
N ALA A 5 -2.57 7.50 -1.84
CA ALA A 5 -2.06 7.45 -0.47
C ALA A 5 -1.92 8.86 0.15
N SER A 6 -1.50 9.85 -0.66
CA SER A 6 -1.39 11.25 -0.25
C SER A 6 -2.75 11.89 0.04
N ALA A 7 -3.79 11.58 -0.73
CA ALA A 7 -5.15 12.09 -0.46
C ALA A 7 -5.71 11.50 0.84
N ILE A 8 -5.48 10.22 1.10
CA ILE A 8 -5.86 9.58 2.37
C ILE A 8 -5.09 10.22 3.53
N ARG A 9 -3.79 10.46 3.37
CA ARG A 9 -2.95 11.14 4.36
C ARG A 9 -3.43 12.56 4.67
N GLN A 10 -3.83 13.32 3.65
CA GLN A 10 -4.39 14.65 3.82
C GLN A 10 -5.72 14.60 4.58
N GLN A 11 -6.61 13.67 4.23
CA GLN A 11 -7.87 13.50 4.94
C GLN A 11 -7.66 13.18 6.42
N TRP A 12 -6.68 12.32 6.75
CA TRP A 12 -6.32 12.01 8.13
C TRP A 12 -5.95 13.25 8.95
N GLU A 13 -5.19 14.19 8.37
CA GLU A 13 -4.86 15.45 9.04
C GLU A 13 -6.12 16.30 9.30
N LEU A 14 -7.04 16.34 8.33
CA LEU A 14 -8.28 17.11 8.42
C LEU A 14 -9.29 16.51 9.41
N GLU A 15 -9.28 15.20 9.60
CA GLU A 15 -10.19 14.46 10.47
C GLU A 15 -9.66 14.28 11.90
N ASN A 16 -8.68 15.09 12.31
CA ASN A 16 -8.07 15.01 13.63
C ASN A 16 -7.42 13.64 13.93
N LYS A 17 -6.76 13.08 12.93
CA LYS A 17 -5.79 11.98 13.07
C LYS A 17 -6.38 10.69 13.66
N PRO A 18 -7.46 10.14 13.09
CA PRO A 18 -8.06 8.93 13.61
C PRO A 18 -7.10 7.73 13.54
N SER A 19 -7.31 6.74 14.40
CA SER A 19 -6.52 5.49 14.37
C SER A 19 -6.94 4.55 13.23
N HIS A 20 -8.20 4.65 12.79
CA HIS A 20 -8.79 3.83 11.75
C HIS A 20 -9.69 4.67 10.84
N SER A 21 -9.89 4.22 9.60
CA SER A 21 -10.84 4.80 8.66
C SER A 21 -11.32 3.73 7.69
N GLN A 22 -12.25 4.11 6.82
CA GLN A 22 -12.76 3.24 5.77
C GLN A 22 -12.97 4.03 4.48
N THR A 23 -12.76 3.39 3.34
CA THR A 23 -13.09 3.94 2.02
C THR A 23 -13.52 2.79 1.12
N ASN A 24 -14.67 2.95 0.46
CA ASN A 24 -15.23 1.93 -0.45
C ASN A 24 -15.38 0.53 0.18
N GLY A 25 -15.69 0.45 1.48
CA GLY A 25 -15.82 -0.81 2.20
C GLY A 25 -14.49 -1.47 2.60
N ILE A 26 -13.35 -0.85 2.28
CA ILE A 26 -12.03 -1.28 2.75
C ILE A 26 -11.73 -0.55 4.06
N GLU A 27 -11.60 -1.32 5.14
CA GLU A 27 -11.16 -0.82 6.44
C GLU A 27 -9.64 -0.81 6.52
N TYR A 28 -9.07 0.27 7.06
CA TYR A 28 -7.63 0.40 7.22
C TYR A 28 -7.27 1.22 8.45
N SER A 29 -6.05 1.01 8.94
CA SER A 29 -5.45 1.80 10.01
C SER A 29 -4.40 2.75 9.44
N PHE A 30 -3.69 3.41 10.34
CA PHE A 30 -2.72 4.44 10.00
C PHE A 30 -1.37 4.14 10.66
N THR A 31 -0.28 4.38 9.93
CA THR A 31 1.06 4.41 10.53
C THR A 31 1.19 5.55 11.53
N ARG A 32 2.33 5.65 12.23
CA ARG A 32 2.59 6.80 13.13
C ARG A 32 2.53 8.15 12.39
N TYR A 33 2.94 8.18 11.13
CA TYR A 33 2.84 9.36 10.26
C TYR A 33 1.61 9.27 9.37
N GLY A 34 0.57 8.60 9.87
CA GLY A 34 -0.74 8.32 9.29
C GLY A 34 -0.80 8.18 7.79
N TRP A 35 0.11 7.38 7.25
CA TRP A 35 -0.10 6.73 5.97
C TRP A 35 -1.06 5.56 6.17
N PRO A 36 -1.99 5.32 5.23
CA PRO A 36 -2.90 4.18 5.34
C PRO A 36 -2.09 2.89 5.38
N ILE A 37 -2.52 1.91 6.17
CA ILE A 37 -1.92 0.58 6.22
C ILE A 37 -2.98 -0.46 6.57
N ILE A 38 -2.90 -1.63 5.94
CA ILE A 38 -3.79 -2.76 6.18
C ILE A 38 -2.91 -3.92 6.62
N ILE A 39 -3.12 -4.40 7.85
CA ILE A 39 -2.34 -5.49 8.44
C ILE A 39 -3.26 -6.69 8.71
N ARG A 40 -2.90 -7.85 8.17
CA ARG A 40 -3.54 -9.14 8.41
C ARG A 40 -2.46 -10.15 8.78
N ASN A 41 -2.67 -10.93 9.84
CA ASN A 41 -1.70 -11.94 10.30
C ASN A 41 -0.27 -11.38 10.44
N GLU A 42 -0.14 -10.18 11.02
CA GLU A 42 1.14 -9.46 11.24
C GLU A 42 1.88 -9.01 9.96
N HIS A 43 1.26 -9.11 8.79
CA HIS A 43 1.83 -8.65 7.52
C HIS A 43 0.90 -7.65 6.85
N ILE A 44 1.46 -6.79 6.02
CA ILE A 44 0.69 -5.95 5.11
C ILE A 44 -0.10 -6.87 4.18
N ASP A 45 -1.41 -6.64 4.11
CA ASP A 45 -2.24 -7.23 3.08
C ASP A 45 -1.99 -6.51 1.76
N CYS A 46 -1.10 -7.08 0.95
CA CYS A 46 -0.70 -6.47 -0.31
C CYS A 46 -1.88 -6.31 -1.28
N ALA A 47 -2.83 -7.23 -1.29
CA ALA A 47 -3.97 -7.18 -2.20
C ALA A 47 -4.94 -6.06 -1.77
N GLU A 48 -5.34 -6.01 -0.49
CA GLU A 48 -6.23 -4.93 -0.01
C GLU A 48 -5.55 -3.55 -0.09
N MET A 49 -4.23 -3.46 0.15
CA MET A 49 -3.48 -2.21 -0.04
C MET A 49 -3.48 -1.75 -1.49
N TRP A 50 -3.35 -2.68 -2.44
CA TRP A 50 -3.43 -2.37 -3.86
C TRP A 50 -4.82 -1.84 -4.24
N ASP A 51 -5.87 -2.50 -3.77
CA ASP A 51 -7.26 -2.09 -4.01
C ASP A 51 -7.56 -0.72 -3.41
N LEU A 52 -7.09 -0.46 -2.17
CA LEU A 52 -7.25 0.83 -1.51
C LEU A 52 -6.63 1.99 -2.32
N LEU A 53 -5.44 1.77 -2.88
CA LEU A 53 -4.64 2.82 -3.52
C LEU A 53 -4.88 2.97 -5.03
N SER A 54 -5.35 1.91 -5.70
CA SER A 54 -5.55 1.86 -7.16
C SER A 54 -6.65 2.81 -7.67
N SER A 55 -7.44 3.39 -6.76
CA SER A 55 -8.44 4.43 -7.07
C SER A 55 -9.57 4.01 -8.03
N ARG A 56 -9.65 2.73 -8.39
CA ARG A 56 -10.62 2.19 -9.35
C ARG A 56 -11.65 1.33 -8.64
N GLN A 57 -12.82 1.23 -9.28
CA GLN A 57 -13.95 0.45 -8.79
C GLN A 57 -13.82 -1.05 -9.12
N ALA A 58 -12.81 -1.41 -9.89
CA ALA A 58 -12.45 -2.78 -10.24
C ALA A 58 -10.98 -3.01 -9.87
N SER A 59 -10.68 -4.21 -9.34
CA SER A 59 -9.33 -4.68 -9.04
C SER A 59 -8.46 -4.56 -10.28
N ILE A 60 -7.27 -3.96 -10.14
CA ILE A 60 -6.29 -3.97 -11.23
C ILE A 60 -5.60 -5.33 -11.19
N ASP A 61 -5.74 -6.10 -12.26
CA ASP A 61 -5.05 -7.37 -12.42
C ASP A 61 -3.53 -7.16 -12.45
N TYR A 62 -2.83 -7.94 -11.63
CA TYR A 62 -1.40 -8.15 -11.71
C TYR A 62 -1.13 -9.58 -12.17
N ILE A 63 -0.06 -9.78 -12.93
CA ILE A 63 0.39 -11.11 -13.38
C ILE A 63 0.93 -11.91 -12.19
N THR A 64 1.69 -11.23 -11.34
CA THR A 64 2.39 -11.83 -10.20
C THR A 64 2.38 -10.88 -9.01
N LEU A 65 2.18 -11.41 -7.81
CA LEU A 65 2.42 -10.72 -6.55
C LEU A 65 3.53 -11.45 -5.79
N ILE A 66 4.56 -10.71 -5.41
CA ILE A 66 5.61 -11.20 -4.51
C ILE A 66 5.52 -10.40 -3.21
N ASP A 67 5.30 -11.12 -2.10
CA ASP A 67 5.46 -10.60 -0.76
C ASP A 67 6.87 -10.95 -0.24
N LYS A 68 7.73 -9.93 -0.07
CA LYS A 68 9.05 -10.11 0.55
C LYS A 68 9.09 -9.51 1.94
N LYS A 69 9.46 -10.34 2.91
CA LYS A 69 9.77 -9.90 4.27
C LYS A 69 11.00 -8.99 4.29
N LYS A 70 10.86 -7.81 4.90
CA LYS A 70 11.92 -7.00 5.51
C LYS A 70 12.99 -6.35 4.60
N VAL A 71 12.78 -6.19 3.30
CA VAL A 71 13.83 -5.56 2.46
C VAL A 71 14.05 -4.07 2.81
N ARG A 72 13.01 -3.37 3.30
CA ARG A 72 13.03 -1.89 3.49
C ARG A 72 12.42 -1.39 4.80
N SER A 73 11.90 -2.28 5.63
CA SER A 73 11.38 -1.99 6.97
C SER A 73 11.54 -3.19 7.89
N GLU A 74 11.92 -2.95 9.14
CA GLU A 74 11.96 -4.00 10.16
C GLU A 74 10.56 -4.47 10.58
N ARG A 75 9.55 -3.61 10.42
CA ARG A 75 8.17 -3.82 10.88
C ARG A 75 7.24 -4.34 9.80
N TYR A 76 7.54 -4.04 8.54
CA TYR A 76 6.61 -4.24 7.43
C TYR A 76 7.28 -5.01 6.29
N ASN A 77 6.52 -5.90 5.68
CA ASN A 77 6.89 -6.54 4.42
C ASN A 77 6.80 -5.54 3.25
N SER A 78 7.30 -5.96 2.09
CA SER A 78 7.27 -5.21 0.85
C SER A 78 6.50 -6.01 -0.21
N CYS A 79 5.56 -5.34 -0.86
CA CYS A 79 4.72 -5.91 -1.90
C CYS A 79 5.28 -5.54 -3.28
N TYR A 80 5.48 -6.52 -4.15
CA TYR A 80 5.91 -6.30 -5.52
C TYR A 80 4.88 -6.88 -6.49
N PHE A 81 4.26 -6.01 -7.28
CA PHE A 81 3.22 -6.35 -8.25
C PHE A 81 3.81 -6.29 -9.65
N GLN A 82 3.75 -7.39 -10.38
CA GLN A 82 4.09 -7.42 -11.80
C GLN A 82 2.84 -7.03 -12.60
N ILE A 83 2.83 -5.81 -13.14
CA ILE A 83 1.67 -5.29 -13.88
C ILE A 83 1.68 -5.80 -15.32
N THR A 84 2.87 -5.84 -15.94
CA THR A 84 3.10 -6.50 -17.23
C THR A 84 4.46 -7.19 -17.18
N ASP A 85 4.78 -7.99 -18.20
CA ASP A 85 6.12 -8.59 -18.30
C ASP A 85 7.23 -7.52 -18.18
N GLY A 86 8.23 -7.82 -17.37
CA GLY A 86 9.33 -6.91 -17.01
C GLY A 86 8.95 -5.62 -16.24
N LYS A 87 7.68 -5.32 -15.97
CA LYS A 87 7.24 -4.09 -15.29
C LYS A 87 6.67 -4.36 -13.91
N TRP A 88 7.44 -3.96 -12.90
CA TRP A 88 7.08 -4.11 -11.50
C TRP A 88 6.72 -2.78 -10.85
N LEU A 89 5.76 -2.85 -9.94
CA LEU A 89 5.46 -1.82 -8.96
C LEU A 89 5.79 -2.35 -7.57
N ALA A 90 6.55 -1.60 -6.78
CA ALA A 90 6.74 -1.91 -5.36
C ALA A 90 5.90 -0.99 -4.49
N LEU A 91 5.32 -1.55 -3.44
CA LEU A 91 4.74 -0.86 -2.31
C LEU A 91 5.47 -1.33 -1.06
N PHE A 92 6.03 -0.39 -0.31
CA PHE A 92 6.72 -0.67 0.94
C PHE A 92 6.64 0.56 1.85
N TYR A 93 7.03 0.36 3.10
CA TYR A 93 7.16 1.45 4.06
C TYR A 93 8.61 1.62 4.42
N GLU A 94 9.04 2.86 4.59
CA GLU A 94 10.34 3.24 5.13
C GLU A 94 10.09 4.36 6.14
N ASN A 95 10.57 4.20 7.37
CA ASN A 95 10.35 5.16 8.46
C ASN A 95 8.87 5.59 8.59
N GLU A 96 7.95 4.61 8.66
CA GLU A 96 6.50 4.83 8.80
C GLU A 96 5.85 5.60 7.62
N THR A 97 6.59 5.82 6.53
CA THR A 97 6.12 6.49 5.29
C THR A 97 5.92 5.46 4.20
N ILE A 98 4.82 5.57 3.45
CA ILE A 98 4.56 4.69 2.30
C ILE A 98 5.33 5.17 1.07
N HIS A 99 5.90 4.22 0.33
CA HIS A 99 6.59 4.44 -0.93
C HIS A 99 6.00 3.55 -2.01
N THR A 100 5.73 4.14 -3.17
CA THR A 100 5.26 3.43 -4.37
C THR A 100 6.20 3.71 -5.52
N ASN A 101 6.92 2.70 -6.01
CA ASN A 101 7.86 2.85 -7.14
C ASN A 101 7.39 1.99 -8.30
N GLY A 102 7.05 2.63 -9.44
CA GLY A 102 6.84 1.94 -10.72
C GLY A 102 8.15 1.77 -11.48
N PHE A 103 8.25 0.71 -12.28
CA PHE A 103 9.36 0.40 -13.20
C PHE A 103 10.63 -0.17 -12.55
N LEU A 104 10.47 -0.99 -11.51
CA LEU A 104 11.59 -1.76 -10.99
C LEU A 104 11.94 -2.91 -11.94
N THR A 105 13.22 -3.09 -12.23
CA THR A 105 13.79 -4.39 -12.57
C THR A 105 14.10 -5.11 -11.26
N LEU A 106 13.41 -6.22 -10.99
CA LEU A 106 13.84 -7.10 -9.91
C LEU A 106 15.16 -7.75 -10.33
N PRO A 107 16.25 -7.63 -9.56
CA PRO A 107 17.41 -8.48 -9.76
C PRO A 107 16.97 -9.93 -9.52
N GLU A 108 17.39 -10.83 -10.41
CA GLU A 108 17.24 -12.28 -10.26
C GLU A 108 17.83 -12.78 -8.93
#